data_AF-A0A452HIJ3-F1
#
_entry.id   AF-A0A452HIJ3-F1
#
_cell.length_a   1.000
_cell.length_b   1.000
_cell.length_c   1.000
_cell.angle_alpha   90.00
_cell.angle_beta   90.00
_cell.angle_gamma   90.00
#
_symmetry.space_group_name_H-M   'P 1'
#
loop_
_entity.id
_entity.type
_entity.pdbx_description
1 polymer ?
#
loop_
_entity_poly.entity_id
_entity_poly.type
_entity_poly.pdbx_seq_one_letter_code
_entity_poly.pdbx_strand_id
1 'polypeptide(L)'
;MGLPGELQPECRELLVGFASSSVRLTGCLVRSARPVRLCQSCYRHFQSVTEQLKNITRAVGNSSESNCAKSLLMSDRVQLVVILSQFFNSTWEKANCANCLKNNSEGLSNSTIEFLNLFNTTLMCFEHNFQGQAINLGPSNHTEVCRNCSRTYSNLNALYNKMQKMTEQRSEHRTPLCIDVEDAMNITRRLWSRTFNCSVPCSDTVPVIAVSSFILFLPVIFYLSSFLHSKQKKRILILPKRIQSNASLVNIQEKYS
;
A
#
# COMPACT_ATOMS: atom_id res chain seq x y z
N MET A 1 -7.18 -16.35 55.87
CA MET A 1 -8.05 -17.09 54.92
C MET A 1 -8.83 -16.04 54.15
N GLY A 2 -8.44 -15.75 52.91
CA GLY A 2 -9.19 -14.82 52.05
C GLY A 2 -10.45 -15.49 51.53
N LEU A 3 -11.51 -14.71 51.30
CA LEU A 3 -12.79 -15.23 50.82
C LEU A 3 -12.65 -15.88 49.43
N PRO A 4 -13.38 -16.97 49.14
CA PRO A 4 -13.40 -17.56 47.81
C PRO A 4 -13.90 -16.52 46.79
N GLY A 5 -13.01 -16.09 45.90
CA GLY A 5 -13.27 -15.08 44.87
C GLY A 5 -12.44 -13.79 45.00
N GLU A 6 -11.71 -13.57 46.09
CA GLU A 6 -10.81 -12.42 46.20
C GLU A 6 -9.45 -12.69 45.54
N LEU A 7 -9.12 -11.84 44.57
CA LEU A 7 -7.82 -11.83 43.91
C LEU A 7 -6.73 -11.41 44.90
N GLN A 8 -5.61 -12.14 44.93
CA GLN A 8 -4.47 -11.80 45.79
C GLN A 8 -3.99 -10.35 45.56
N PRO A 9 -3.56 -9.62 46.61
CA PRO A 9 -3.15 -8.22 46.50
C PRO A 9 -2.06 -7.96 45.44
N GLU A 10 -1.07 -8.84 45.34
CA GLU A 10 0.01 -8.76 44.34
C GLU A 10 -0.54 -8.86 42.90
N CYS A 11 -1.41 -9.83 42.63
CA CYS A 11 -2.05 -9.96 41.31
C CYS A 11 -2.98 -8.79 41.02
N ARG A 12 -3.63 -8.22 42.05
CA ARG A 12 -4.48 -7.04 41.91
C ARG A 12 -3.68 -5.81 41.49
N GLU A 13 -2.49 -5.61 42.06
CA GLU A 13 -1.59 -4.53 41.68
C GLU A 13 -1.15 -4.65 40.21
N LEU A 14 -0.74 -5.84 39.78
CA LEU A 14 -0.38 -6.12 38.38
C LEU A 14 -1.55 -5.87 37.42
N LEU A 15 -2.77 -6.27 37.81
CA LEU A 15 -3.97 -6.03 37.02
C LEU A 15 -4.27 -4.52 36.89
N VAL A 16 -4.13 -3.75 37.97
CA VAL A 16 -4.29 -2.29 37.96
C VAL A 16 -3.23 -1.62 37.07
N GLY A 17 -1.98 -2.09 37.11
CA GLY A 17 -0.90 -1.65 36.23
C GLY A 17 -1.23 -1.85 34.76
N PHE A 18 -1.66 -3.08 34.39
CA PHE A 18 -2.10 -3.39 33.04
C PHE A 18 -3.29 -2.53 32.59
N ALA A 19 -4.29 -2.34 33.46
CA ALA A 19 -5.46 -1.50 33.17
C ALA A 19 -5.07 -0.04 32.89
N SER A 20 -4.24 0.55 33.75
CA SER A 20 -3.75 1.93 33.60
C SER A 20 -2.99 2.13 32.28
N SER A 21 -2.05 1.23 31.96
CA SER A 21 -1.31 1.29 30.70
C SER A 21 -2.23 1.09 29.48
N SER A 22 -3.22 0.20 29.57
CA SER A 22 -4.20 -0.06 28.49
C SER A 22 -5.07 1.16 28.19
N VAL A 23 -5.52 1.89 29.23
CA VAL A 23 -6.29 3.14 29.06
C VAL A 23 -5.43 4.21 28.36
N ARG A 24 -4.17 4.37 28.77
CA ARG A 24 -3.25 5.34 28.15
C ARG A 24 -3.00 5.00 26.68
N LEU A 25 -2.74 3.73 26.37
CA LEU A 25 -2.53 3.28 25.00
C LEU A 25 -3.78 3.51 24.15
N THR A 26 -4.94 3.07 24.62
CA THR A 26 -6.22 3.25 23.90
C THR A 26 -6.49 4.73 23.63
N GLY A 27 -6.33 5.59 24.65
CA GLY A 27 -6.50 7.03 24.50
C GLY A 27 -5.50 7.65 23.53
N CYS A 28 -4.28 7.12 23.43
CA CYS A 28 -3.29 7.56 22.44
C CYS A 28 -3.71 7.14 21.02
N LEU A 29 -4.07 5.86 20.83
CA LEU A 29 -4.46 5.31 19.53
C LEU A 29 -5.62 6.11 18.91
N VAL A 30 -6.66 6.42 19.70
CA VAL A 30 -7.83 7.17 19.22
C VAL A 30 -7.47 8.62 18.85
N ARG A 31 -6.68 9.31 19.68
CA ARG A 31 -6.25 10.70 19.41
C ARG A 31 -5.30 10.81 18.21
N SER A 32 -4.51 9.77 17.95
CA SER A 32 -3.56 9.70 16.84
C SER A 32 -4.13 8.98 15.61
N ALA A 33 -5.44 8.81 15.51
CA ALA A 33 -6.08 8.12 14.39
C ALA A 33 -6.24 9.01 13.14
N ARG A 34 -6.32 10.34 13.30
CA ARG A 34 -6.51 11.30 12.18
C ARG A 34 -5.81 12.64 12.44
N PRO A 35 -4.82 13.03 11.62
CA PRO A 35 -4.07 12.17 10.68
C PRO A 35 -3.37 11.03 11.42
N VAL A 36 -3.06 9.93 10.74
CA VAL A 36 -2.51 8.74 11.41
C VAL A 36 -1.08 9.01 11.89
N ARG A 37 -0.88 8.91 13.20
CA ARG A 37 0.43 9.16 13.88
C ARG A 37 0.67 8.18 15.03
N LEU A 38 0.04 7.01 14.98
CA LEU A 38 -0.02 6.11 16.13
C LEU A 38 1.34 5.48 16.44
N CYS A 39 2.17 5.18 15.43
CA CYS A 39 3.47 4.57 15.68
C CYS A 39 4.41 5.55 16.39
N GLN A 40 4.50 6.79 15.91
CA GLN A 40 5.36 7.81 16.51
C GLN A 40 4.86 8.32 17.86
N SER A 41 3.53 8.38 18.07
CA SER A 41 2.95 8.91 19.31
C SER A 41 2.80 7.86 20.41
N CYS A 42 2.50 6.60 20.06
CA CYS A 42 2.02 5.62 21.03
C CYS A 42 3.01 4.50 21.36
N TYR A 43 4.21 4.46 20.76
CA TYR A 43 5.16 3.36 20.95
C TYR A 43 5.51 3.09 22.42
N ARG A 44 5.72 4.15 23.22
CA ARG A 44 6.02 4.01 24.66
C ARG A 44 4.85 3.41 25.44
N HIS A 45 3.62 3.79 25.10
CA HIS A 45 2.43 3.24 25.74
C HIS A 45 2.24 1.76 25.37
N PHE A 46 2.52 1.40 24.11
CA PHE A 46 2.50 0.02 23.66
C PHE A 46 3.52 -0.83 24.43
N GLN A 47 4.76 -0.37 24.53
CA GLN A 47 5.81 -1.02 25.33
C GLN A 47 5.40 -1.23 26.78
N SER A 48 4.82 -0.20 27.40
CA SER A 48 4.36 -0.28 28.79
C SER A 48 3.29 -1.36 28.97
N VAL A 49 2.31 -1.47 28.06
CA VAL A 49 1.29 -2.53 28.12
C VAL A 49 1.93 -3.92 27.96
N THR A 50 2.85 -4.07 27.00
CA THR A 50 3.57 -5.35 26.78
C THR A 50 4.41 -5.74 28.00
N GLU A 51 5.02 -4.78 28.68
CA GLU A 51 5.79 -5.00 29.90
C GLU A 51 4.89 -5.42 31.07
N GLN A 52 3.77 -4.74 31.29
CA GLN A 52 2.80 -5.12 32.32
C GLN A 52 2.26 -6.54 32.11
N LEU A 53 1.99 -6.91 30.86
CA LEU A 53 1.60 -8.29 30.54
C LEU A 53 2.71 -9.30 30.83
N LYS A 54 3.97 -8.99 30.48
CA LYS A 54 5.12 -9.85 30.80
C LYS A 54 5.27 -10.04 32.31
N ASN A 55 5.04 -8.99 33.10
CA ASN A 55 5.08 -9.06 34.55
C ASN A 55 3.97 -9.98 35.09
N ILE A 56 2.74 -9.88 34.58
CA ILE A 56 1.65 -10.81 34.92
C ILE A 56 2.03 -12.27 34.59
N THR A 57 2.56 -12.51 33.39
CA THR A 57 2.91 -13.87 32.94
C THR A 57 4.05 -14.48 33.75
N ARG A 58 5.01 -13.65 34.22
CA ARG A 58 6.18 -14.09 35.00
C ARG A 58 5.93 -14.13 36.51
N ALA A 59 4.86 -13.51 36.99
CA ALA A 59 4.54 -13.46 38.42
C ALA A 59 4.13 -14.85 38.93
N VAL A 60 5.13 -15.57 39.44
CA VAL A 60 4.97 -16.73 40.30
C VAL A 60 5.09 -16.21 41.73
N GLY A 61 3.98 -16.20 42.46
CA GLY A 61 3.97 -15.75 43.85
C GLY A 61 4.66 -16.75 44.77
N ASN A 62 4.88 -16.33 46.02
CA ASN A 62 5.68 -17.04 47.02
C ASN A 62 5.05 -18.36 47.53
N SER A 63 3.82 -18.68 47.14
CA SER A 63 3.13 -19.94 47.45
C SER A 63 2.89 -20.76 46.17
N SER A 64 2.84 -22.09 46.29
CA SER A 64 2.56 -23.00 45.17
C SER A 64 1.20 -22.75 44.49
N GLU A 65 0.29 -22.01 45.12
CA GLU A 65 -1.03 -21.63 44.58
C GLU A 65 -1.09 -20.21 43.97
N SER A 66 -0.13 -19.33 44.25
CA SER A 66 -0.11 -17.96 43.76
C SER A 66 0.49 -17.87 42.36
N ASN A 67 -0.29 -18.22 41.34
CA ASN A 67 0.09 -17.97 39.95
C ASN A 67 -0.85 -16.91 39.37
N CYS A 68 -0.37 -15.66 39.27
CA CYS A 68 -1.16 -14.56 38.73
C CYS A 68 -1.49 -14.79 37.24
N ALA A 69 -0.61 -15.45 36.49
CA ALA A 69 -0.87 -15.80 35.10
C ALA A 69 -2.07 -16.76 34.99
N LYS A 70 -2.15 -17.79 35.85
CA LYS A 70 -3.32 -18.69 35.90
C LYS A 70 -4.58 -17.92 36.30
N SER A 71 -4.48 -17.09 37.34
CA SER A 71 -5.61 -16.36 37.91
C SER A 71 -6.17 -15.24 37.03
N LEU A 72 -5.32 -14.57 36.23
CA LEU A 72 -5.71 -13.40 35.43
C LEU A 72 -5.87 -13.69 33.94
N LEU A 73 -5.21 -14.74 33.42
CA LEU A 73 -5.20 -15.02 31.98
C LEU A 73 -6.05 -16.25 31.62
N MET A 74 -6.32 -17.16 32.57
CA MET A 74 -6.94 -18.46 32.28
C MET A 74 -8.14 -18.81 33.18
N SER A 75 -8.43 -18.03 34.22
CA SER A 75 -9.45 -18.38 35.22
C SER A 75 -10.89 -18.14 34.79
N ASP A 76 -11.12 -17.41 33.70
CA ASP A 76 -12.46 -17.14 33.18
C ASP A 76 -12.58 -17.45 31.68
N ARG A 77 -13.82 -17.60 31.19
CA ARG A 77 -14.10 -17.94 29.78
C ARG A 77 -13.76 -16.81 28.81
N VAL A 78 -13.78 -15.56 29.27
CA VAL A 78 -13.65 -14.37 28.42
C VAL A 78 -12.18 -13.99 28.25
N GLN A 79 -11.35 -14.13 29.29
CA GLN A 79 -9.91 -13.84 29.28
C GLN A 79 -9.62 -12.42 28.79
N LEU A 80 -10.25 -11.42 29.42
CA LEU A 80 -10.25 -10.04 28.94
C LEU A 80 -8.84 -9.44 28.77
N VAL A 81 -7.92 -9.75 29.68
CA VAL A 81 -6.51 -9.31 29.60
C VAL A 81 -5.85 -9.85 28.33
N VAL A 82 -6.12 -11.11 27.99
CA VAL A 82 -5.59 -11.77 26.78
C VAL A 82 -6.18 -11.12 25.54
N ILE A 83 -7.51 -10.96 25.46
CA ILE A 83 -8.18 -10.32 24.32
C ILE A 83 -7.64 -8.91 24.07
N LEU A 84 -7.51 -8.09 25.12
CA LEU A 84 -6.96 -6.74 24.99
C LEU A 84 -5.51 -6.75 24.51
N SER A 85 -4.68 -7.63 25.06
CA SER A 85 -3.29 -7.75 24.62
C SER A 85 -3.17 -8.15 23.14
N GLN A 86 -4.02 -9.09 22.68
CA GLN A 86 -4.08 -9.52 21.29
C GLN A 86 -4.56 -8.40 20.37
N PHE A 87 -5.57 -7.63 20.81
CA PHE A 87 -6.03 -6.45 20.07
C PHE A 87 -4.90 -5.43 19.89
N PHE A 88 -4.16 -5.10 20.95
CA PHE A 88 -3.04 -4.16 20.85
C PHE A 88 -1.92 -4.68 19.97
N ASN A 89 -1.51 -5.95 20.13
CA ASN A 89 -0.47 -6.56 19.31
C ASN A 89 -0.89 -6.62 17.83
N SER A 90 -2.10 -7.08 17.53
CA SER A 90 -2.62 -7.15 16.16
C SER A 90 -2.71 -5.77 15.53
N THR A 91 -3.12 -4.75 16.29
CA THR A 91 -3.14 -3.36 15.81
C THR A 91 -1.73 -2.87 15.47
N TRP A 92 -0.76 -3.16 16.34
CA TRP A 92 0.64 -2.77 16.17
C TRP A 92 1.30 -3.44 14.95
N GLU A 93 1.03 -4.74 14.76
CA GLU A 93 1.51 -5.54 13.62
C GLU A 93 0.88 -5.08 12.31
N LYS A 94 -0.45 -4.90 12.27
CA LYS A 94 -1.16 -4.41 11.08
C LYS A 94 -0.72 -3.00 10.67
N ALA A 95 -0.40 -2.15 11.65
CA ALA A 95 0.16 -0.82 11.41
C ALA A 95 1.63 -0.85 10.98
N ASN A 96 2.26 -2.03 11.03
CA ASN A 96 3.68 -2.26 10.76
C ASN A 96 4.61 -1.28 11.50
N CYS A 97 4.26 -0.95 12.75
CA CYS A 97 4.95 0.10 13.49
C CYS A 97 6.40 -0.24 13.83
N ALA A 98 6.77 -1.53 13.84
CA ALA A 98 8.17 -1.95 13.99
C ALA A 98 9.08 -1.29 12.94
N ASN A 99 8.61 -1.11 11.69
CA ASN A 99 9.37 -0.46 10.61
C ASN A 99 9.53 1.06 10.79
N CYS A 100 8.75 1.68 11.67
CA CYS A 100 8.90 3.08 12.04
C CYS A 100 9.93 3.28 13.17
N LEU A 101 10.31 2.22 13.87
CA LEU A 101 11.15 2.27 15.07
C LEU A 101 12.58 1.78 14.82
N LYS A 102 13.47 2.11 15.74
CA LYS A 102 14.79 1.47 15.86
C LYS A 102 14.62 0.02 16.32
N ASN A 103 15.64 -0.81 16.08
CA ASN A 103 15.63 -2.23 16.48
C ASN A 103 15.40 -2.43 18.00
N ASN A 104 15.90 -1.52 18.84
CA ASN A 104 15.70 -1.54 20.28
C ASN A 104 14.36 -0.92 20.72
N SER A 105 13.56 -0.42 19.78
CA SER A 105 12.28 0.26 20.01
C SER A 105 12.37 1.51 20.93
N GLU A 106 13.56 2.06 21.20
CA GLU A 106 13.71 3.24 22.08
C GLU A 106 13.25 4.56 21.42
N GLY A 107 12.98 4.53 20.12
CA GLY A 107 12.44 5.66 19.39
C GLY A 107 12.31 5.39 17.91
N LEU A 108 11.97 6.45 17.16
CA LEU A 108 11.83 6.40 15.72
C LEU A 108 13.16 6.10 15.02
N SER A 109 13.07 5.38 13.90
CA SER A 109 14.21 5.15 13.02
C SER A 109 14.68 6.46 12.37
N ASN A 110 15.96 6.54 11.99
CA ASN A 110 16.51 7.75 11.36
C ASN A 110 15.78 8.09 10.05
N SER A 111 15.43 7.07 9.24
CA SER A 111 14.70 7.27 7.98
C SER A 111 13.27 7.77 8.23
N THR A 112 12.60 7.29 9.27
CA THR A 112 11.28 7.79 9.67
C THR A 112 11.34 9.25 10.11
N ILE A 113 12.36 9.63 10.90
CA ILE A 113 12.55 11.02 11.33
C ILE A 113 12.81 11.93 10.11
N GLU A 114 13.71 11.52 9.21
CA GLU A 114 14.02 12.26 7.98
C GLU A 114 12.77 12.45 7.12
N PHE A 115 11.97 11.38 6.95
CA PHE A 115 10.71 11.43 6.21
C PHE A 115 9.70 12.41 6.83
N LEU A 116 9.49 12.32 8.15
CA LEU A 116 8.55 13.20 8.86
C LEU A 116 8.97 14.68 8.80
N ASN A 117 10.28 14.95 8.83
CA ASN A 117 10.81 16.30 8.66
C ASN A 117 10.55 16.85 7.25
N LEU A 118 10.80 16.04 6.20
CA LEU A 118 10.47 16.43 4.82
C LEU A 118 8.96 16.60 4.62
N PHE A 119 8.15 15.75 5.24
CA PHE A 119 6.70 15.86 5.22
C PHE A 119 6.22 17.18 5.83
N ASN A 120 6.70 17.53 7.04
CA ASN A 120 6.37 18.80 7.68
C ASN A 120 6.85 19.99 6.84
N THR A 121 8.06 19.91 6.27
CA THR A 121 8.58 20.96 5.37
C THR A 121 7.72 21.13 4.13
N THR A 122 7.22 20.03 3.57
CA THR A 122 6.33 20.04 2.40
C THR A 122 4.98 20.66 2.74
N LEU A 123 4.39 20.30 3.88
CA LEU A 123 3.13 20.88 4.33
C LEU A 123 3.26 22.38 4.63
N MET A 124 4.34 22.81 5.30
CA MET A 124 4.60 24.23 5.52
C MET A 124 4.74 24.99 4.19
N CYS A 125 5.40 24.40 3.19
CA CYS A 125 5.48 24.99 1.86
C CYS A 125 4.09 25.12 1.22
N PHE A 126 3.26 24.07 1.29
CA PHE A 126 1.90 24.12 0.78
C PHE A 126 1.08 25.21 1.47
N GLU A 127 1.11 25.26 2.80
CA GLU A 127 0.37 26.25 3.58
C GLU A 127 0.79 27.69 3.24
N HIS A 128 2.09 27.97 3.22
CA HIS A 128 2.64 29.29 2.92
C HIS A 128 2.22 29.79 1.52
N ASN A 129 2.33 28.93 0.51
CA ASN A 129 2.01 29.28 -0.88
C ASN A 129 0.51 29.19 -1.19
N PHE A 130 -0.29 28.62 -0.28
CA PHE A 130 -1.74 28.59 -0.38
C PHE A 130 -2.39 29.81 0.30
N GLN A 131 -1.91 30.21 1.48
CA GLN A 131 -2.45 31.37 2.22
C GLN A 131 -2.27 32.70 1.49
N GLY A 132 -1.23 32.85 0.66
CA GLY A 132 -1.05 34.02 -0.21
C GLY A 132 -2.17 34.25 -1.24
N GLN A 133 -3.06 33.28 -1.44
CA GLN A 133 -4.15 33.34 -2.42
C GLN A 133 -5.51 33.78 -1.83
N ALA A 134 -5.65 33.79 -0.49
CA ALA A 134 -6.94 34.10 0.15
C ALA A 134 -7.35 35.59 0.04
N ILE A 135 -6.43 36.49 -0.31
CA ILE A 135 -6.69 37.94 -0.37
C ILE A 135 -7.18 38.39 -1.76
N ASN A 136 -7.06 37.57 -2.82
CA ASN A 136 -7.48 37.95 -4.17
C ASN A 136 -8.45 36.91 -4.76
N LEU A 137 -9.74 37.26 -4.80
CA LEU A 137 -10.81 36.51 -5.47
C LEU A 137 -10.54 36.42 -6.99
N GLY A 138 -9.87 35.35 -7.41
CA GLY A 138 -9.76 34.89 -8.79
C GLY A 138 -9.69 33.36 -8.80
N PRO A 139 -9.93 32.68 -9.94
CA PRO A 139 -9.85 31.22 -10.04
C PRO A 139 -8.49 30.78 -9.48
N SER A 140 -8.53 29.90 -8.48
CA SER A 140 -7.41 29.63 -7.59
C SER A 140 -6.16 29.18 -8.36
N ASN A 141 -5.20 30.10 -8.47
CA ASN A 141 -4.01 29.89 -9.28
C ASN A 141 -2.99 29.06 -8.50
N HIS A 142 -3.30 27.79 -8.22
CA HIS A 142 -2.44 26.85 -7.46
C HIS A 142 -1.07 26.59 -8.12
N THR A 143 -0.82 27.17 -9.30
CA THR A 143 0.46 27.16 -10.01
C THR A 143 1.63 27.59 -9.14
N GLU A 144 1.44 28.53 -8.21
CA GLU A 144 2.51 28.96 -7.30
C GLU A 144 2.91 27.85 -6.30
N VAL A 145 1.94 27.14 -5.71
CA VAL A 145 2.20 25.97 -4.87
C VAL A 145 2.96 24.91 -5.65
N CYS A 146 2.51 24.61 -6.88
CA CYS A 146 3.16 23.63 -7.73
C CYS A 146 4.61 24.02 -8.05
N ARG A 147 4.85 25.28 -8.44
CA ARG A 147 6.18 25.78 -8.80
C ARG A 147 7.12 25.82 -7.60
N ASN A 148 6.68 26.39 -6.49
CA ASN A 148 7.54 26.66 -5.33
C ASN A 148 7.79 25.41 -4.50
N CYS A 149 6.81 24.50 -4.42
CA CYS A 149 6.91 23.29 -3.59
C CYS A 149 7.28 22.02 -4.36
N SER A 150 7.44 22.08 -5.70
CA SER A 150 7.78 20.91 -6.52
C SER A 150 9.04 20.19 -6.06
N ARG A 151 10.10 20.93 -5.72
CA ARG A 151 11.36 20.33 -5.28
C ARG A 151 11.20 19.59 -3.96
N THR A 152 10.54 20.22 -2.98
CA THR A 152 10.31 19.64 -1.65
C THR A 152 9.43 18.39 -1.76
N TYR A 153 8.35 18.46 -2.54
CA TYR A 153 7.48 17.31 -2.81
C TYR A 153 8.23 16.17 -3.53
N SER A 154 9.06 16.49 -4.53
CA SER A 154 9.86 15.51 -5.26
C SER A 154 10.85 14.80 -4.35
N ASN A 155 11.54 15.54 -3.47
CA ASN A 155 12.45 14.97 -2.48
C ASN A 155 11.72 14.02 -1.51
N LEU A 156 10.55 14.42 -1.00
CA LEU A 156 9.73 13.57 -0.14
C LEU A 156 9.30 12.28 -0.86
N ASN A 157 8.82 12.39 -2.10
CA ASN A 157 8.39 11.24 -2.90
C ASN A 157 9.57 10.31 -3.24
N ALA A 158 10.75 10.88 -3.52
CA ALA A 158 11.96 10.11 -3.75
C ALA A 158 12.40 9.33 -2.49
N LEU A 159 12.36 9.97 -1.31
CA LEU A 159 12.67 9.30 -0.05
C LEU A 159 11.66 8.18 0.25
N TYR A 160 10.36 8.43 0.06
CA TYR A 160 9.33 7.41 0.21
C TYR A 160 9.61 6.18 -0.66
N ASN A 161 9.89 6.40 -1.95
CA ASN A 161 10.19 5.32 -2.89
C ASN A 161 11.47 4.56 -2.51
N LYS A 162 12.49 5.27 -2.00
CA LYS A 162 13.73 4.66 -1.48
C LYS A 162 13.44 3.77 -0.28
N MET A 163 12.65 4.25 0.69
CA MET A 163 12.24 3.46 1.85
C MET A 163 11.46 2.22 1.44
N GLN A 164 10.51 2.35 0.51
CA GLN A 164 9.73 1.21 0.01
C GLN A 164 10.62 0.14 -0.65
N LYS A 165 11.56 0.54 -1.50
CA LYS A 165 12.53 -0.39 -2.10
C LYS A 165 13.41 -1.11 -1.07
N MET A 166 13.83 -0.42 -0.01
CA MET A 166 14.62 -1.05 1.06
C MET A 166 13.83 -2.11 1.81
N THR A 167 12.52 -1.91 1.99
CA THR A 167 11.65 -2.89 2.63
C THR A 167 11.37 -4.08 1.70
N GLU A 168 11.14 -3.83 0.41
CA GLU A 168 10.99 -4.87 -0.63
C GLU A 168 12.23 -5.77 -0.75
N GLN A 169 13.45 -5.27 -0.51
CA GLN A 169 14.65 -6.10 -0.51
C GLN A 169 14.74 -7.05 0.69
N ARG A 170 14.03 -6.76 1.79
CA ARG A 170 14.05 -7.57 3.01
C ARG A 170 12.98 -8.67 3.02
N SER A 171 12.08 -8.69 2.05
CA SER A 171 10.96 -9.62 2.02
C SER A 171 10.57 -9.95 0.58
N GLU A 172 10.37 -11.23 0.27
CA GLU A 172 9.99 -11.71 -1.08
C GLU A 172 8.66 -11.11 -1.59
N HIS A 173 7.85 -10.56 -0.67
CA HIS A 173 6.63 -9.84 -0.98
C HIS A 173 6.73 -8.35 -0.62
N ARG A 174 5.97 -7.54 -1.37
CA ARG A 174 5.86 -6.10 -1.18
C ARG A 174 5.23 -5.79 0.18
N THR A 175 6.07 -5.64 1.19
CA THR A 175 5.66 -5.30 2.55
C THR A 175 5.35 -3.80 2.62
N PRO A 176 4.20 -3.41 3.19
CA PRO A 176 3.84 -2.00 3.35
C PRO A 176 4.83 -1.30 4.28
N LEU A 177 4.95 0.03 4.14
CA LEU A 177 5.68 0.82 5.13
C LEU A 177 4.84 0.94 6.41
N CYS A 178 5.39 1.53 7.47
CA CYS A 178 4.58 1.81 8.65
C CYS A 178 3.47 2.83 8.32
N ILE A 179 2.32 2.65 8.95
CA ILE A 179 1.10 3.38 8.60
C ILE A 179 1.23 4.91 8.72
N ASP A 180 2.04 5.41 9.66
CA ASP A 180 2.32 6.85 9.83
C ASP A 180 2.96 7.45 8.56
N VAL A 181 3.85 6.71 7.90
CA VAL A 181 4.53 7.14 6.66
C VAL A 181 3.59 7.02 5.46
N GLU A 182 2.82 5.94 5.38
CA GLU A 182 1.88 5.71 4.28
C GLU A 182 0.75 6.74 4.27
N ASP A 183 0.14 7.03 5.42
CA ASP A 183 -0.94 8.03 5.55
C ASP A 183 -0.42 9.43 5.22
N ALA A 184 0.76 9.82 5.75
CA ALA A 184 1.39 11.09 5.45
C ALA A 184 1.69 11.26 3.94
N MET A 185 2.22 10.22 3.28
CA MET A 185 2.47 10.27 1.84
C MET A 185 1.16 10.30 1.04
N ASN A 186 0.13 9.56 1.47
CA ASN A 186 -1.17 9.53 0.81
C ASN A 186 -1.87 10.90 0.89
N ILE A 187 -1.85 11.54 2.07
CA ILE A 187 -2.33 12.91 2.26
C ILE A 187 -1.58 13.85 1.31
N THR A 188 -0.25 13.79 1.29
CA THR A 188 0.57 14.68 0.46
C THR A 188 0.29 14.47 -1.04
N ARG A 189 0.20 13.22 -1.51
CA ARG A 189 -0.14 12.90 -2.90
C ARG A 189 -1.54 13.38 -3.28
N ARG A 190 -2.52 13.23 -2.39
CA ARG A 190 -3.89 13.72 -2.60
C ARG A 190 -3.93 15.24 -2.70
N LEU A 191 -3.21 15.95 -1.83
CA LEU A 191 -3.07 17.40 -1.90
C LEU A 191 -2.44 17.82 -3.24
N TRP A 192 -1.28 17.25 -3.57
CA TRP A 192 -0.54 17.55 -4.79
C TRP A 192 -1.35 17.30 -6.08
N SER A 193 -1.95 16.12 -6.21
CA SER A 193 -2.62 15.70 -7.45
C SER A 193 -4.05 16.18 -7.58
N ARG A 194 -4.85 16.13 -6.52
CA ARG A 194 -6.29 16.41 -6.60
C ARG A 194 -6.67 17.81 -6.13
N THR A 195 -5.97 18.32 -5.11
CA THR A 195 -6.33 19.62 -4.53
C THR A 195 -5.65 20.75 -5.29
N PHE A 196 -4.35 20.64 -5.54
CA PHE A 196 -3.58 21.65 -6.27
C PHE A 196 -3.44 21.37 -7.77
N ASN A 197 -3.80 20.16 -8.22
CA ASN A 197 -3.70 19.72 -9.61
C ASN A 197 -2.30 19.93 -10.23
N CYS A 198 -1.26 19.71 -9.43
CA CYS A 198 0.14 19.89 -9.83
C CYS A 198 0.71 18.71 -10.63
N SER A 199 -0.07 17.64 -10.81
CA SER A 199 0.34 16.47 -11.57
C SER A 199 0.37 16.79 -13.06
N VAL A 200 1.56 16.91 -13.63
CA VAL A 200 1.75 17.05 -15.08
C VAL A 200 1.67 15.67 -15.71
N PRO A 201 0.69 15.40 -16.59
CA PRO A 201 0.65 14.14 -17.33
C PRO A 201 1.84 14.07 -18.30
N CYS A 202 2.61 12.98 -18.28
CA CYS A 202 3.57 12.71 -19.34
C CYS A 202 2.81 12.44 -20.65
N SER A 203 3.08 13.23 -21.69
CA SER A 203 2.43 13.09 -23.00
C SER A 203 3.27 12.23 -23.94
N ASP A 204 3.24 10.91 -23.72
CA ASP A 204 3.82 9.92 -24.66
C ASP A 204 2.80 9.44 -25.70
N THR A 205 1.75 10.23 -25.93
CA THR A 205 0.62 9.88 -26.80
C THR A 205 1.08 9.61 -28.24
N VAL A 206 1.94 10.47 -28.79
CA VAL A 206 2.45 10.35 -30.17
C VAL A 206 3.25 9.06 -30.40
N PRO A 207 4.31 8.75 -29.61
CA PRO A 207 5.05 7.50 -29.82
C PRO A 207 4.20 6.25 -29.56
N VAL A 208 3.30 6.28 -28.56
CA VAL A 208 2.41 5.15 -28.28
C VAL A 208 1.47 4.88 -29.47
N ILE A 209 0.81 5.91 -30.00
CA ILE A 209 -0.09 5.76 -31.16
C ILE A 209 0.69 5.23 -32.36
N ALA A 210 1.87 5.78 -32.65
CA ALA A 210 2.68 5.35 -33.80
C ALA A 210 3.09 3.87 -33.71
N VAL A 211 3.59 3.42 -32.55
CA VAL A 211 3.99 2.02 -32.33
C VAL A 211 2.78 1.08 -32.39
N SER A 212 1.69 1.44 -31.73
CA SER A 212 0.46 0.64 -31.75
C SER A 212 -0.11 0.51 -33.16
N SER A 213 -0.17 1.59 -33.93
CA SER A 213 -0.62 1.56 -35.33
C SER A 213 0.29 0.68 -36.19
N PHE A 214 1.61 0.81 -36.08
CA PHE A 214 2.54 -0.01 -36.84
C PHE A 214 2.34 -1.51 -36.59
N ILE A 215 2.24 -1.92 -35.32
CA ILE A 215 2.00 -3.32 -34.93
C ILE A 215 0.66 -3.83 -35.50
N LEU A 216 -0.39 -3.01 -35.50
CA LEU A 216 -1.71 -3.37 -36.05
C LEU A 216 -1.70 -3.55 -37.57
N PHE A 217 -0.81 -2.88 -38.31
CA PHE A 217 -0.70 -3.03 -39.76
C PHE A 217 0.13 -4.24 -40.21
N LEU A 218 1.00 -4.77 -39.34
CA LEU A 218 1.85 -5.93 -39.67
C LEU A 218 1.05 -7.17 -40.11
N PRO A 219 -0.05 -7.58 -39.44
CA PRO A 219 -0.88 -8.71 -39.89
C PRO A 219 -1.50 -8.46 -41.26
N VAL A 220 -2.00 -7.24 -41.52
CA VAL A 220 -2.63 -6.89 -42.80
C VAL A 220 -1.62 -7.03 -43.94
N ILE A 221 -0.42 -6.48 -43.77
CA ILE A 221 0.67 -6.58 -44.74
C ILE A 221 1.08 -8.05 -44.94
N PHE A 222 1.16 -8.83 -43.85
CA PHE A 222 1.50 -10.25 -43.92
C PHE A 222 0.47 -11.07 -44.72
N TYR A 223 -0.83 -10.85 -44.48
CA TYR A 223 -1.88 -11.55 -45.22
C TYR A 223 -1.94 -11.11 -46.69
N LEU A 224 -1.79 -9.82 -46.98
CA LEU A 224 -1.76 -9.31 -48.36
C LEU A 224 -0.56 -9.83 -49.14
N SER A 225 0.64 -9.81 -48.54
CA SER A 225 1.86 -10.35 -49.18
C SER A 225 1.75 -11.85 -49.44
N SER A 226 1.23 -12.61 -48.47
CA SER A 226 0.97 -14.05 -48.63
C SER A 226 -0.02 -14.35 -49.76
N PHE A 227 -1.09 -13.57 -49.88
CA PHE A 227 -2.09 -13.71 -50.93
C PHE A 227 -1.51 -13.42 -52.32
N LEU A 228 -0.73 -12.34 -52.47
CA LEU A 228 -0.09 -11.97 -53.74
C LEU A 228 0.96 -13.01 -54.16
N HIS A 229 1.82 -13.46 -53.24
CA HIS A 229 2.82 -14.50 -53.53
C HIS A 229 2.19 -15.87 -53.85
N SER A 230 1.06 -16.21 -53.23
CA SER A 230 0.32 -17.45 -53.55
C SER A 230 -0.22 -17.46 -54.99
N LYS A 231 -0.75 -16.34 -55.48
CA LYS A 231 -1.25 -16.22 -56.86
C LYS A 231 -0.18 -16.41 -57.93
N GLN A 232 1.07 -16.04 -57.63
CA GLN A 232 2.19 -16.20 -58.55
C GLN A 232 2.64 -17.66 -58.69
N LYS A 233 2.38 -18.50 -57.67
CA LYS A 233 2.66 -19.95 -57.66
C LYS A 233 1.53 -20.79 -58.27
N LYS A 234 0.88 -20.33 -59.36
CA LYS A 234 0.05 -21.23 -60.18
C LYS A 234 0.96 -22.31 -60.77
N ARG A 235 0.94 -23.50 -60.18
CA ARG A 235 1.72 -24.65 -60.61
C ARG A 235 1.47 -24.90 -62.10
N ILE A 236 2.53 -25.08 -62.88
CA ILE A 236 2.42 -25.68 -64.20
C ILE A 236 1.92 -27.11 -63.99
N LEU A 237 0.63 -27.34 -64.25
CA LEU A 237 0.08 -28.69 -64.35
C LEU A 237 0.57 -29.27 -65.68
N ILE A 238 1.52 -30.19 -65.64
CA ILE A 238 1.90 -31.00 -66.81
C ILE A 238 0.68 -31.88 -67.14
N LEU A 239 -0.10 -31.50 -68.14
CA LEU A 239 -1.25 -32.27 -68.61
C LEU A 239 -0.75 -33.43 -69.50
N PRO A 240 -1.12 -34.69 -69.23
CA PRO A 240 -0.67 -35.82 -70.05
C PRO A 240 -1.31 -35.79 -71.45
N LYS A 241 -0.49 -36.12 -72.45
CA LYS A 241 -0.66 -35.92 -73.90
C LYS A 241 -1.74 -36.79 -74.59
N ARG A 242 -2.74 -37.32 -73.87
CA ARG A 242 -3.82 -38.13 -74.46
C ARG A 242 -5.15 -37.49 -74.14
N ILE A 243 -5.70 -36.76 -75.10
CA ILE A 243 -7.12 -36.67 -75.50
C ILE A 243 -7.15 -35.54 -76.55
N GLN A 244 -6.84 -35.90 -77.79
CA GLN A 244 -7.23 -35.13 -78.96
C GLN A 244 -7.58 -36.16 -80.03
N SER A 245 -8.81 -36.68 -79.92
CA SER A 245 -9.44 -37.38 -81.03
C SER A 245 -10.91 -36.97 -81.06
N ASN A 246 -11.20 -36.21 -82.11
CA ASN A 246 -12.47 -36.09 -82.81
C ASN A 246 -13.58 -35.32 -82.09
N ALA A 247 -13.65 -34.06 -82.48
CA ALA A 247 -14.86 -33.25 -82.47
C ALA A 247 -15.97 -33.93 -83.28
N SER A 248 -17.15 -34.08 -82.68
CA SER A 248 -18.43 -34.11 -83.39
C SER A 248 -19.57 -33.85 -82.39
N LEU A 249 -20.25 -32.72 -82.62
CA LEU A 249 -21.68 -32.45 -82.36
C LEU A 249 -22.27 -32.83 -80.99
N VAL A 250 -22.81 -31.83 -80.28
CA VAL A 250 -24.26 -31.65 -80.13
C VAL A 250 -24.55 -30.25 -79.57
N ASN A 251 -25.40 -29.53 -80.29
CA ASN A 251 -26.02 -28.26 -79.96
C ASN A 251 -27.34 -28.53 -79.23
N ILE A 252 -27.54 -28.07 -77.98
CA ILE A 252 -28.89 -27.79 -77.45
C ILE A 252 -28.81 -26.58 -76.50
N GLN A 253 -29.52 -25.55 -76.91
CA GLN A 253 -29.88 -24.33 -76.19
C GLN A 253 -31.31 -24.50 -75.67
N GLU A 254 -31.59 -23.97 -74.47
CA GLU A 254 -32.89 -23.75 -73.76
C GLU A 254 -32.91 -24.42 -72.37
N LYS A 255 -33.54 -23.93 -71.31
CA LYS A 255 -34.17 -22.66 -70.90
C LYS A 255 -34.67 -22.93 -69.46
N TYR A 256 -34.58 -21.94 -68.58
CA TYR A 256 -35.24 -21.74 -67.28
C TYR A 256 -36.06 -22.87 -66.62
N SER A 257 -35.71 -23.16 -65.35
CA SER A 257 -36.58 -23.05 -64.16
C SER A 257 -35.72 -22.86 -62.91
#